data_AF-A0A7W3IHH8-F1
#
_entry.id   AF-A0A7W3IHH8-F1
#
_cell.length_a   1.000
_cell.length_b   1.000
_cell.length_c   1.000
_cell.angle_alpha   90.00
_cell.angle_beta   90.00
_cell.angle_gamma   90.00
#
_symmetry.space_group_name_H-M   'P 1'
#
loop_
_entity.id
_entity.type
_entity.pdbx_description
1 polymer ?
#
loop_
_entity_poly.entity_id
_entity_poly.type
_entity_poly.pdbx_seq_one_letter_code
_entity_poly.pdbx_strand_id
1 'polypeptide(L)'
;MNNITSITSSMTQAVVGSDGLVSMSDRFNAALAEGYLWAGRERDDILATANDPGVAADPQRLFELQQRQEAYTKQIALSSALVSHATKGIETLVKS
;
A
#
# COMPACT_ATOMS: atom_id res chain seq x y z
N MET A 1 0.62 31.75 29.53
CA MET A 1 -0.74 31.16 29.50
C MET A 1 -0.78 30.30 28.27
N ASN A 2 -0.83 28.99 28.47
CA ASN A 2 -0.47 27.98 27.47
C ASN A 2 -1.74 27.57 26.70
N ASN A 3 -1.75 27.80 25.38
CA ASN A 3 -2.80 27.31 24.50
C ASN A 3 -2.57 25.80 24.26
N ILE A 4 -3.39 24.98 24.89
CA ILE A 4 -3.45 23.54 24.63
C ILE A 4 -4.15 23.36 23.27
N THR A 5 -3.37 23.07 22.24
CA THR A 5 -3.87 22.63 20.94
C THR A 5 -4.54 21.27 21.12
N SER A 6 -5.86 21.24 20.99
CA SER A 6 -6.64 20.01 20.94
C SER A 6 -6.20 19.19 19.73
N ILE A 7 -5.47 18.10 19.96
CA ILE A 7 -5.20 17.09 18.93
C ILE A 7 -6.55 16.43 18.65
N THR A 8 -7.19 16.93 17.60
CA THR A 8 -8.42 16.35 17.06
C THR A 8 -8.03 15.00 16.50
N SER A 9 -8.40 13.93 17.20
CA SER A 9 -8.26 12.56 16.70
C SER A 9 -8.95 12.50 15.35
N SER A 10 -8.16 12.44 14.28
CA SER A 10 -8.64 12.06 12.97
C SER A 10 -9.16 10.63 13.08
N MET A 11 -10.47 10.51 13.27
CA MET A 11 -11.20 9.27 13.05
C MET A 11 -11.01 8.89 11.59
N THR A 12 -9.97 8.10 11.31
CA THR A 12 -10.04 7.15 10.21
C THR A 12 -11.17 6.20 10.59
N GLN A 13 -12.37 6.51 10.15
CA GLN A 13 -13.50 5.58 10.19
C GLN A 13 -13.11 4.43 9.27
N ALA A 14 -12.40 3.44 9.83
CA ALA A 14 -12.50 2.10 9.34
C ALA A 14 -13.99 1.77 9.46
N VAL A 15 -14.70 1.72 8.34
CA VAL A 15 -15.94 0.97 8.25
C VAL A 15 -15.54 -0.48 8.48
N VAL A 16 -15.31 -0.84 9.74
CA VAL A 16 -15.38 -2.22 10.18
C VAL A 16 -16.87 -2.50 10.13
N GLY A 17 -17.33 -2.97 8.97
CA GLY A 17 -18.69 -3.44 8.81
C GLY A 17 -18.97 -4.43 9.93
N SER A 18 -19.79 -4.01 10.89
CA SER A 18 -20.31 -4.88 11.93
C SER A 18 -21.36 -5.81 11.31
N ASP A 19 -21.20 -7.09 11.60
CA ASP A 19 -22.25 -8.12 11.65
C ASP A 19 -22.59 -8.85 10.34
N GLY A 20 -21.73 -9.81 10.00
CA GLY A 20 -21.99 -10.83 8.99
C GLY A 20 -20.76 -11.74 8.80
N LEU A 21 -20.98 -13.04 8.63
CA LEU A 21 -19.94 -13.97 8.15
C LEU A 21 -19.52 -13.54 6.74
N VAL A 22 -18.58 -12.60 6.64
CA VAL A 22 -17.99 -12.21 5.35
C VAL A 22 -17.15 -13.37 4.84
N SER A 23 -17.46 -13.84 3.63
CA SER A 23 -16.71 -14.91 2.99
C SER A 23 -15.23 -14.55 2.85
N MET A 24 -14.35 -15.55 2.95
CA MET A 24 -12.93 -15.37 2.63
C MET A 24 -12.72 -14.84 1.21
N SER A 25 -13.57 -15.24 0.25
CA SER A 25 -13.52 -14.72 -1.13
C SER A 25 -13.71 -13.20 -1.16
N ASP A 26 -14.66 -12.69 -0.38
CA ASP A 26 -15.00 -11.26 -0.40
C ASP A 26 -13.91 -10.44 0.26
N ARG A 27 -13.34 -10.96 1.36
CA ARG A 27 -12.17 -10.35 2.01
C ARG A 27 -10.96 -10.33 1.08
N PHE A 28 -10.72 -11.44 0.37
CA PHE A 28 -9.63 -11.52 -0.60
C PHE A 28 -9.82 -10.53 -1.75
N ASN A 29 -11.02 -10.47 -2.34
CA ASN A 29 -11.34 -9.55 -3.42
C ASN A 29 -11.21 -8.09 -2.99
N ALA A 30 -11.71 -7.74 -1.80
CA ALA A 30 -11.58 -6.40 -1.25
C ALA A 30 -10.11 -6.02 -1.02
N ALA A 31 -9.33 -6.89 -0.39
CA ALA A 31 -7.91 -6.65 -0.13
C ALA A 31 -7.10 -6.53 -1.43
N LEU A 32 -7.41 -7.35 -2.44
CA LEU A 32 -6.77 -7.31 -3.76
C LEU A 32 -7.10 -5.99 -4.48
N ALA A 33 -8.37 -5.58 -4.47
CA ALA A 33 -8.80 -4.32 -5.09
C ALA A 33 -8.16 -3.11 -4.40
N GLU A 34 -8.13 -3.08 -3.08
CA GLU A 34 -7.46 -2.03 -2.30
C GLU A 34 -5.95 -1.98 -2.63
N GLY A 35 -5.30 -3.15 -2.69
CA GLY A 35 -3.90 -3.26 -3.07
C GLY A 35 -3.60 -2.70 -4.47
N TYR A 36 -4.46 -2.99 -5.46
CA TYR A 36 -4.32 -2.43 -6.81
C TYR A 36 -4.53 -0.92 -6.84
N LEU A 37 -5.54 -0.41 -6.14
CA LEU A 37 -5.80 1.02 -6.05
C LEU A 37 -4.68 1.77 -5.35
N TRP A 38 -4.11 1.20 -4.29
CA TRP A 38 -2.93 1.74 -3.63
C TRP A 38 -1.73 1.73 -4.57
N ALA A 39 -1.42 0.59 -5.21
CA ALA A 39 -0.24 0.45 -6.07
C ALA A 39 -0.28 1.40 -7.27
N GLY A 40 -1.45 1.56 -7.90
CA GLY A 40 -1.64 2.51 -8.99
C GLY A 40 -1.41 3.95 -8.56
N ARG A 41 -2.07 4.37 -7.47
CA ARG A 41 -1.93 5.73 -6.93
C ARG A 41 -0.50 6.05 -6.52
N GLU A 42 0.17 5.15 -5.81
CA GLU A 42 1.54 5.38 -5.33
C GLU A 42 2.52 5.47 -6.51
N ARG A 43 2.38 4.59 -7.51
CA ARG A 43 3.21 4.64 -8.72
C ARG A 43 3.02 5.96 -9.45
N ASP A 44 1.78 6.38 -9.66
CA ASP A 44 1.48 7.60 -10.41
C ASP A 44 1.99 8.85 -9.66
N ASP A 45 1.91 8.87 -8.32
CA ASP A 45 2.47 9.95 -7.50
C ASP A 45 4.01 9.98 -7.51
N ILE A 46 4.66 8.82 -7.42
CA ILE A 46 6.13 8.71 -7.59
C ILE A 46 6.55 9.24 -8.95
N LEU A 47 5.84 8.86 -10.02
CA LEU A 47 6.12 9.35 -11.38
C LEU A 47 5.90 10.85 -11.52
N ALA A 48 4.81 11.38 -10.96
CA ALA A 48 4.54 12.82 -10.98
C ALA A 48 5.64 13.60 -10.24
N THR A 49 6.05 13.11 -9.07
CA THR A 49 7.13 13.71 -8.26
C THR A 49 8.48 13.63 -8.95
N ALA A 50 8.78 12.49 -9.61
CA ALA A 50 10.03 12.32 -10.37
C ALA A 50 10.13 13.25 -11.58
N ASN A 51 8.98 13.65 -12.15
CA ASN A 51 8.94 14.58 -13.29
C ASN A 51 8.96 16.06 -12.87
N ASP A 52 8.89 16.39 -11.58
CA ASP A 52 9.01 17.76 -11.07
C ASP A 52 10.50 18.19 -11.08
N PRO A 53 10.91 19.19 -11.90
CA PRO A 53 12.28 19.67 -11.91
C PRO A 53 12.74 20.23 -10.56
N GLY A 54 11.81 20.73 -9.73
CA GLY A 54 12.09 21.23 -8.39
C GLY A 54 12.44 20.12 -7.39
N VAL A 55 12.11 18.86 -7.69
CA VAL A 55 12.54 17.70 -6.89
C VAL A 55 13.97 17.30 -7.24
N ALA A 56 14.34 17.32 -8.53
CA ALA A 56 15.69 17.00 -8.96
C ALA A 56 16.73 18.07 -8.54
N ALA A 57 16.29 19.32 -8.39
CA ALA A 57 17.15 20.43 -7.97
C ALA A 57 17.39 20.48 -6.44
N ASP A 58 16.63 19.72 -5.66
CA ASP A 58 16.73 19.68 -4.19
C ASP A 58 17.19 18.28 -3.74
N PRO A 59 18.44 18.12 -3.25
CA PRO A 59 18.97 16.84 -2.81
C PRO A 59 18.14 16.15 -1.72
N GLN A 60 17.50 16.92 -0.83
CA GLN A 60 16.70 16.37 0.24
C GLN A 60 15.40 15.76 -0.30
N ARG A 61 14.72 16.48 -1.20
CA ARG A 61 13.50 15.98 -1.87
C ARG A 61 13.81 14.79 -2.78
N LEU A 62 14.96 14.80 -3.46
CA LEU A 62 15.40 13.67 -4.26
C LEU A 62 15.63 12.40 -3.41
N PHE A 63 16.23 12.55 -2.23
CA PHE A 63 16.42 11.44 -1.30
C PHE A 63 15.10 10.90 -0.75
N GLU A 64 14.14 11.77 -0.43
CA GLU A 64 12.80 11.37 -0.03
C GLU A 64 12.08 10.59 -1.13
N LEU A 65 12.16 11.06 -2.38
CA LEU A 65 11.63 10.36 -3.55
C LEU A 65 12.27 8.97 -3.70
N GLN A 66 13.58 8.87 -3.55
CA GLN A 66 14.30 7.59 -3.65
C GLN A 66 13.84 6.60 -2.58
N GLN A 67 13.69 7.03 -1.33
CA GLN A 67 13.19 6.17 -0.24
C GLN A 67 11.76 5.68 -0.52
N ARG A 68 10.89 6.57 -1.02
CA ARG A 68 9.52 6.19 -1.41
C ARG A 68 9.52 5.16 -2.54
N GLN A 69 10.33 5.36 -3.57
CA GLN A 69 10.47 4.41 -4.68
C GLN A 69 10.99 3.05 -4.21
N GLU A 70 11.96 3.03 -3.30
CA GLU A 70 12.47 1.81 -2.69
C GLU A 70 11.37 1.07 -1.90
N ALA A 71 10.62 1.78 -1.07
CA ALA A 71 9.52 1.22 -0.27
C ALA A 71 8.44 0.60 -1.18
N TYR A 72 7.99 1.34 -2.20
CA TYR A 72 7.03 0.84 -3.19
C TYR A 72 7.54 -0.43 -3.87
N THR A 73 8.79 -0.42 -4.33
CA THR A 73 9.39 -1.58 -5.02
C THR A 73 9.46 -2.82 -4.12
N LYS A 74 9.87 -2.64 -2.87
CA LYS A 74 9.92 -3.74 -1.88
C LYS A 74 8.54 -4.32 -1.62
N GLN A 75 7.53 -3.47 -1.48
CA GLN A 75 6.16 -3.91 -1.22
C GLN A 75 5.60 -4.74 -2.38
N ILE A 76 5.74 -4.26 -3.62
CA ILE A 76 5.29 -5.00 -4.82
C ILE A 76 6.03 -6.33 -4.96
N ALA A 77 7.35 -6.34 -4.76
CA ALA A 77 8.16 -7.55 -4.85
C ALA A 77 7.74 -8.59 -3.80
N LEU A 78 7.52 -8.17 -2.56
CA LEU A 78 7.09 -9.04 -1.47
C LEU A 78 5.70 -9.63 -1.75
N SER A 79 4.73 -8.79 -2.12
CA SER A 79 3.37 -9.26 -2.45
C SER A 79 3.38 -10.29 -3.58
N SER A 80 4.16 -10.04 -4.64
CA SER A 80 4.33 -10.98 -5.75
C SER A 80 4.95 -12.31 -5.30
N ALA A 81 5.99 -12.26 -4.48
CA ALA A 81 6.65 -13.45 -3.95
C ALA A 81 5.70 -14.29 -3.08
N LEU A 82 4.91 -13.65 -2.21
CA LEU A 82 3.94 -14.32 -1.37
C LEU A 82 2.83 -15.01 -2.19
N VAL A 83 2.27 -14.33 -3.20
CA VAL A 83 1.25 -14.91 -4.08
C VAL A 83 1.81 -16.10 -4.87
N SER A 84 3.03 -15.98 -5.39
CA SER A 84 3.70 -17.08 -6.09
C SER A 84 3.91 -18.29 -5.18
N HIS A 85 4.35 -18.05 -3.95
CA HIS A 85 4.58 -19.12 -2.99
C HIS A 85 3.28 -19.81 -2.55
N ALA A 86 2.22 -19.04 -2.28
CA ALA A 86 0.91 -19.58 -1.96
C ALA A 86 0.36 -20.47 -3.09
N THR A 87 0.45 -20.00 -4.33
CA THR A 87 0.00 -20.75 -5.51
C THR A 87 0.77 -22.07 -5.65
N LYS A 88 2.10 -22.04 -5.53
CA LYS A 88 2.92 -23.25 -5.57
C LYS A 88 2.59 -24.23 -4.44
N GLY A 89 2.30 -23.73 -3.25
CA GLY A 89 1.85 -24.54 -2.13
C GLY A 89 0.56 -25.29 -2.44
N ILE A 90 -0.43 -24.59 -3.02
CA ILE A 90 -1.70 -25.20 -3.46
C ILE A 90 -1.44 -26.24 -4.55
N GLU A 91 -0.65 -25.91 -5.58
CA GLU A 91 -0.32 -26.85 -6.65
C GLU A 91 0.33 -28.14 -6.12
N THR A 92 1.20 -28.02 -5.10
CA THR A 92 1.85 -29.16 -4.46
C THR A 92 0.83 -30.05 -3.75
N LEU A 93 -0.12 -29.45 -3.03
CA LEU A 93 -1.18 -30.18 -2.32
C LEU A 93 -2.18 -30.85 -3.27
N VAL A 94 -2.49 -30.21 -4.40
CA VAL A 94 -3.46 -30.73 -5.38
C VAL A 94 -2.88 -31.88 -6.21
N LYS A 95 -1.55 -31.88 -6.46
CA LYS A 95 -0.88 -32.92 -7.25
C LYS A 95 -0.43 -34.13 -6.43
N SER A 96 -0.37 -34.02 -5.10
CA SER A 96 -0.01 -35.12 -4.19
C SER A 96 -1.21 -36.03 -3.93
#